data_AF-A0A2N7B430-F1
#
_entry.id   AF-A0A2N7B430-F1
#
_cell.length_a   1.000
_cell.length_b   1.000
_cell.length_c   1.000
_cell.angle_alpha   90.00
_cell.angle_beta   90.00
_cell.angle_gamma   90.00
#
_symmetry.space_group_name_H-M   'P 1'
#
loop_
_entity.id
_entity.type
_entity.pdbx_description
1 polymer ?
#
loop_
_entity_poly.entity_id
_entity_poly.type
_entity_poly.pdbx_seq_one_letter_code
_entity_poly.pdbx_strand_id
1 'polypeptide(L)'
;MKKELRFSHILAQLEKEKSVTFASLSLELNVSEDTIRRDIDELANLGLLAKIRGGAMPRSAHPLTFKDRIGYLSEDKERMALKAIRLLRNGMTVFMDSGTSVYTLVSLLPVAIELRVITNNAALIPLLGQYANIEHKY
;
A
#
# COMPACT_ATOMS: atom_id res chain seq x y z
N MET A 1 10.19 31.90 1.91
CA MET A 1 9.64 31.53 3.23
C MET A 1 10.67 30.76 4.04
N LYS A 2 10.84 31.07 5.35
CA LYS A 2 11.76 30.33 6.23
C LYS A 2 11.31 28.87 6.39
N LYS A 3 12.27 27.97 6.59
CA LYS A 3 12.03 26.51 6.68
C LYS A 3 11.06 26.12 7.79
N GLU A 4 11.24 26.67 9.00
CA GLU A 4 10.38 26.41 10.17
C GLU A 4 8.91 26.76 9.91
N LEU A 5 8.66 27.85 9.18
CA LEU A 5 7.31 28.25 8.80
C LEU A 5 6.70 27.25 7.80
N ARG A 6 7.48 26.77 6.83
CA ARG A 6 7.01 25.76 5.87
C ARG A 6 6.67 24.45 6.58
N PHE A 7 7.49 24.02 7.54
CA PHE A 7 7.22 22.81 8.33
C PHE A 7 5.91 22.92 9.08
N SER A 8 5.71 24.04 9.77
CA SER A 8 4.47 24.31 10.51
C SER A 8 3.25 24.31 9.59
N HIS A 9 3.38 24.91 8.40
CA HIS A 9 2.32 24.93 7.39
C HIS A 9 1.98 23.53 6.86
N ILE A 10 2.99 22.73 6.50
CA ILE A 10 2.82 21.36 6.01
C ILE A 10 2.08 20.49 7.04
N LEU A 11 2.46 20.59 8.32
CA LEU A 11 1.82 19.84 9.41
C LEU A 11 0.37 20.30 9.63
N ALA A 12 0.11 21.61 9.65
CA ALA A 12 -1.25 22.15 9.77
C ALA A 12 -2.16 21.73 8.61
N GLN A 13 -1.64 21.75 7.38
CA GLN A 13 -2.37 21.30 6.21
C GLN A 13 -2.69 19.80 6.27
N LEU A 14 -1.74 18.99 6.76
CA LEU A 14 -1.94 17.55 6.97
C LEU A 14 -3.02 17.23 8.02
N GLU A 15 -3.11 18.02 9.10
CA GLU A 15 -4.16 17.84 10.11
C GLU A 15 -5.56 18.03 9.51
N LYS A 16 -5.70 19.02 8.62
CA LYS A 16 -6.94 19.40 7.94
C LYS A 16 -7.35 18.43 6.83
N GLU A 17 -6.43 18.07 5.94
CA GLU A 17 -6.74 17.37 4.69
C GLU A 17 -6.41 15.86 4.71
N LYS A 18 -5.77 15.36 5.77
CA LYS A 18 -5.35 13.95 5.96
C LYS A 18 -4.40 13.40 4.87
N SER A 19 -4.08 14.18 3.86
CA SER A 19 -3.01 13.94 2.89
C SER A 19 -2.68 15.24 2.16
N VAL A 20 -1.45 15.37 1.70
CA VAL A 20 -0.98 16.52 0.91
C VAL A 20 -0.08 16.03 -0.22
N THR A 21 -0.02 16.76 -1.32
CA THR A 21 0.84 16.44 -2.47
C THR A 21 2.01 17.41 -2.58
N PHE A 22 3.11 16.98 -3.22
CA PHE A 22 4.24 17.87 -3.48
C PHE A 22 3.84 19.06 -4.35
N ALA A 23 3.04 18.80 -5.40
CA ALA A 23 2.55 19.81 -6.32
C ALA A 23 1.68 20.87 -5.62
N SER A 24 0.72 20.45 -4.77
CA SER A 24 -0.15 21.39 -4.07
C SER A 24 0.62 22.28 -3.09
N LEU A 25 1.52 21.69 -2.29
CA LEU A 25 2.36 22.44 -1.36
C LEU A 25 3.37 23.35 -2.07
N SER A 26 3.91 22.92 -3.20
CA SER A 26 4.83 23.72 -4.02
C SER A 26 4.15 25.00 -4.50
N LEU A 27 2.92 24.90 -5.00
CA LEU A 27 2.12 26.03 -5.44
C LEU A 27 1.75 26.95 -4.27
N GLU A 28 1.28 26.39 -3.16
CA GLU A 28 0.82 27.16 -2.01
C GLU A 28 1.95 27.92 -1.30
N LEU A 29 3.11 27.27 -1.11
CA LEU A 29 4.26 27.84 -0.41
C LEU A 29 5.21 28.61 -1.34
N ASN A 30 4.93 28.64 -2.64
CA ASN A 30 5.74 29.25 -3.69
C ASN A 30 7.22 28.81 -3.62
N VAL A 31 7.45 27.50 -3.56
CA VAL A 31 8.78 26.87 -3.59
C VAL A 31 8.76 25.70 -4.56
N SER A 32 9.93 25.19 -4.98
CA SER A 32 9.98 24.03 -5.87
C SER A 32 9.49 22.75 -5.18
N GLU A 33 8.94 21.80 -5.95
CA GLU A 33 8.64 20.46 -5.45
C GLU A 33 9.85 19.76 -4.84
N ASP A 34 11.08 20.05 -5.31
CA ASP A 34 12.30 19.51 -4.71
C ASP A 34 12.52 20.03 -3.28
N THR A 35 12.19 21.29 -3.03
CA THR A 35 12.23 21.87 -1.67
C THR A 35 11.20 21.18 -0.78
N ILE A 36 9.96 21.00 -1.27
CA ILE A 36 8.90 20.31 -0.54
C ILE A 36 9.26 18.85 -0.25
N ARG A 37 9.88 18.16 -1.22
CA ARG A 37 10.33 16.77 -1.05
C ARG A 37 11.35 16.65 0.08
N ARG A 38 12.36 17.54 0.11
CA ARG A 38 13.35 17.58 1.19
C ARG A 38 12.72 17.90 2.55
N ASP A 39 11.79 18.84 2.58
CA ASP A 39 11.08 19.21 3.81
C ASP A 39 10.24 18.03 4.35
N ILE A 40 9.50 17.34 3.47
CA ILE A 40 8.73 16.14 3.83
C ILE A 40 9.64 15.00 4.26
N ASP A 41 10.77 14.79 3.57
CA ASP A 41 11.76 13.78 3.96
C ASP A 41 12.28 14.02 5.38
N GLU A 42 12.57 15.27 5.71
CA GLU A 42 13.03 15.63 7.05
C GLU A 42 11.94 15.47 8.12
N LEU A 43 10.72 15.95 7.86
CA LEU A 43 9.59 15.75 8.76
C LEU A 43 9.24 14.26 8.95
N ALA A 44 9.40 13.44 7.91
CA ALA A 44 9.23 11.99 7.99
C ALA A 44 10.34 11.34 8.83
N ASN A 45 11.60 11.76 8.67
CA ASN A 45 12.73 11.29 9.48
C ASN A 45 12.58 11.67 10.96
N LEU A 46 11.99 12.83 11.25
CA LEU A 46 11.60 13.23 12.61
C LEU A 46 10.35 12.48 13.12
N GLY A 47 9.71 11.68 12.28
CA GLY A 47 8.54 10.89 12.63
C GLY A 47 7.26 11.70 12.82
N LEU A 48 7.19 12.92 12.29
CA LEU A 48 6.03 13.82 12.43
C LEU A 48 4.93 13.54 11.39
N LEU A 49 5.29 12.91 10.27
CA LEU A 49 4.37 12.51 9.21
C LEU A 49 4.86 11.22 8.55
N ALA A 50 4.04 10.64 7.67
CA ALA A 50 4.44 9.53 6.80
C ALA A 50 4.53 10.01 5.35
N LYS A 51 5.69 9.80 4.71
CA LYS A 51 5.86 10.03 3.28
C LYS A 51 5.12 8.96 2.48
N ILE A 52 4.41 9.38 1.44
CA ILE A 52 3.76 8.52 0.47
C ILE A 52 4.25 8.87 -0.95
N ARG A 53 3.86 8.07 -1.95
CA ARG A 53 4.19 8.37 -3.34
C ARG A 53 3.56 9.71 -3.74
N GLY A 54 4.40 10.71 -4.00
CA GLY A 54 3.99 12.05 -4.45
C GLY A 54 3.52 13.01 -3.36
N GLY A 55 3.68 12.65 -2.07
CA GLY A 55 3.14 13.48 -0.99
C GLY A 55 3.46 12.98 0.41
N ALA A 56 2.63 13.40 1.36
CA ALA A 56 2.66 12.98 2.74
C ALA A 56 1.23 12.76 3.29
N MET A 57 1.13 12.00 4.37
CA MET A 57 -0.08 11.83 5.17
C MET A 57 0.27 11.91 6.66
N PRO A 58 -0.70 12.19 7.55
CA PRO A 58 -0.47 12.11 8.98
C PRO A 58 0.10 10.74 9.30
N ARG A 59 1.09 10.72 10.19
CA ARG A 59 1.54 9.44 10.72
C ARG A 59 0.35 8.85 11.47
N SER A 60 -0.22 7.77 10.94
CA SER A 60 -1.17 6.97 11.72
C SER A 60 -0.49 6.65 13.04
N ALA A 61 -1.17 6.86 14.17
CA ALA A 61 -0.66 6.47 15.48
C ALA A 61 -0.25 4.99 15.50
N HIS A 62 -0.84 4.19 14.59
CA HIS A 62 -0.52 2.79 14.37
C HIS A 62 -0.48 2.52 12.86
N PRO A 63 0.68 2.58 12.18
CA PRO A 63 0.77 2.06 10.83
C PRO A 63 0.39 0.58 10.90
N LEU A 64 -0.76 0.22 10.33
CA LEU A 64 -1.26 -1.15 10.36
C LEU A 64 -0.17 -2.04 9.75
N THR A 65 0.30 -3.00 10.53
CA THR A 65 1.24 -4.02 10.06
C THR A 65 0.58 -4.82 8.93
N PHE A 66 1.34 -5.59 8.16
CA PHE A 66 0.73 -6.47 7.16
C PHE A 66 -0.37 -7.35 7.78
N LYS A 67 -0.12 -7.88 8.98
CA LYS A 67 -1.07 -8.69 9.74
C LYS A 67 -2.34 -7.91 10.10
N ASP A 68 -2.21 -6.68 10.61
CA ASP A 68 -3.37 -5.85 10.92
C ASP A 68 -4.17 -5.49 9.64
N ARG A 69 -3.46 -5.25 8.53
CA ARG A 69 -4.05 -4.99 7.22
C ARG A 69 -4.73 -6.21 6.60
N ILE A 70 -4.57 -7.42 7.12
CA ILE A 70 -5.38 -8.57 6.67
C ILE A 70 -6.83 -8.38 7.15
N GLY A 71 -7.02 -8.00 8.42
CA GLY A 71 -8.34 -7.78 9.02
C GLY A 71 -9.01 -6.44 8.65
N TYR A 72 -8.22 -5.44 8.24
CA TYR A 72 -8.76 -4.14 7.83
C TYR A 72 -9.58 -4.23 6.52
N LEU A 73 -10.83 -3.78 6.52
CA LEU A 73 -11.74 -3.84 5.36
C LEU A 73 -11.82 -5.26 4.74
N SER A 74 -11.86 -6.28 5.59
CA SER A 74 -11.82 -7.69 5.16
C SER A 74 -13.00 -8.06 4.23
N GLU A 75 -14.22 -7.61 4.56
CA GLU A 75 -15.41 -7.90 3.75
C GLU A 75 -15.28 -7.40 2.31
N ASP A 76 -14.75 -6.19 2.11
CA ASP A 76 -14.58 -5.63 0.76
C ASP A 76 -13.51 -6.38 -0.02
N LYS A 77 -12.42 -6.79 0.65
CA LYS A 77 -11.39 -7.63 0.02
C LYS A 77 -11.94 -8.99 -0.38
N GLU A 78 -12.76 -9.61 0.45
CA GLU A 78 -13.42 -10.87 0.14
C GLU A 78 -14.36 -10.72 -1.07
N ARG A 79 -15.20 -9.68 -1.10
CA ARG A 79 -16.07 -9.38 -2.26
C ARG A 79 -15.26 -9.18 -3.54
N MET A 80 -14.13 -8.49 -3.48
CA MET A 80 -13.23 -8.30 -4.63
C MET A 80 -12.57 -9.63 -5.05
N ALA A 81 -12.07 -10.40 -4.10
CA ALA A 81 -11.43 -11.69 -4.33
C ALA A 81 -12.38 -12.66 -5.04
N LEU A 82 -13.62 -12.82 -4.55
CA LEU A 82 -14.61 -13.71 -5.16
C LEU A 82 -14.93 -13.34 -6.61
N LYS A 83 -14.94 -12.04 -6.95
CA LYS A 83 -15.10 -11.58 -8.34
C LYS A 83 -13.87 -11.92 -9.18
N ALA A 84 -12.67 -11.69 -8.67
CA ALA A 84 -11.43 -11.94 -9.37
C ALA A 84 -11.18 -13.44 -9.63
N ILE A 85 -11.50 -14.31 -8.66
CA ILE A 85 -11.38 -15.77 -8.79
C ILE A 85 -12.16 -16.30 -9.99
N ARG A 86 -13.34 -15.73 -10.28
CA ARG A 86 -14.17 -16.13 -11.43
C ARG A 86 -13.54 -15.82 -12.79
N LEU A 87 -12.50 -14.98 -12.82
CA LEU A 87 -11.76 -14.65 -14.03
C LEU A 87 -10.57 -15.59 -14.26
N LEU A 88 -10.18 -16.37 -13.25
CA LEU A 88 -9.09 -17.32 -13.32
C LEU A 88 -9.52 -18.60 -14.02
N ARG A 89 -8.59 -19.21 -14.75
CA ARG A 89 -8.76 -20.49 -15.45
C ARG A 89 -7.56 -21.37 -15.20
N ASN A 90 -7.77 -22.68 -15.23
CA ASN A 90 -6.70 -23.64 -15.06
C ASN A 90 -5.60 -23.45 -16.12
N GLY A 91 -4.35 -23.59 -15.69
CA GLY A 91 -3.15 -23.42 -16.53
C GLY A 91 -2.71 -21.96 -16.72
N MET A 92 -3.41 -20.98 -16.15
CA MET A 92 -3.01 -19.57 -16.25
C MET A 92 -1.73 -19.28 -15.46
N THR A 93 -0.88 -18.41 -16.03
CA THR A 93 0.19 -17.75 -15.28
C THR A 93 -0.31 -16.39 -14.79
N VAL A 94 -0.21 -16.13 -13.49
CA VAL A 94 -0.77 -14.95 -12.82
C VAL A 94 0.32 -14.25 -12.01
N PHE A 95 0.50 -12.96 -12.26
CA PHE A 95 1.35 -12.10 -11.42
C PHE A 95 0.53 -11.56 -10.24
N MET A 96 1.02 -11.75 -9.02
CA MET A 96 0.34 -11.40 -7.78
C MET A 96 1.23 -10.47 -6.94
N ASP A 97 0.76 -9.26 -6.65
CA ASP A 97 1.55 -8.23 -5.94
C ASP A 97 1.52 -8.39 -4.40
N SER A 98 2.30 -7.54 -3.72
CA SER A 98 2.59 -7.51 -2.27
C SER A 98 1.45 -7.10 -1.32
N GLY A 99 0.22 -6.93 -1.81
CA GLY A 99 -0.91 -6.42 -1.02
C GLY A 99 -1.68 -7.46 -0.19
N THR A 100 -2.33 -7.03 0.91
CA THR A 100 -3.20 -7.93 1.71
C THR A 100 -4.50 -8.30 0.99
N SER A 101 -4.96 -7.52 0.02
CA SER A 101 -6.09 -7.90 -0.84
C SER A 101 -5.76 -9.12 -1.72
N VAL A 102 -4.51 -9.22 -2.19
CA VAL A 102 -4.03 -10.39 -2.93
C VAL A 102 -3.90 -11.60 -2.00
N TYR A 103 -3.44 -11.39 -0.76
CA TYR A 103 -3.46 -12.41 0.27
C TYR A 103 -4.86 -12.99 0.49
N THR A 104 -5.88 -12.12 0.63
CA THR A 104 -7.28 -12.56 0.73
C THR A 104 -7.71 -13.37 -0.49
N LEU A 105 -7.36 -12.94 -1.71
CA LEU A 105 -7.65 -13.69 -2.93
C LEU A 105 -7.06 -15.11 -2.89
N VAL A 106 -5.78 -15.23 -2.57
CA VAL A 106 -5.11 -16.53 -2.51
C VAL A 106 -5.75 -17.42 -1.44
N SER A 107 -6.14 -16.87 -0.29
CA SER A 107 -6.78 -17.64 0.80
C SER A 107 -8.17 -18.20 0.45
N LEU A 108 -8.77 -17.68 -0.62
CA LEU A 108 -10.10 -18.08 -1.10
C LEU A 108 -10.04 -18.86 -2.41
N LEU A 109 -8.84 -19.16 -2.93
CA LEU A 109 -8.71 -19.95 -4.15
C LEU A 109 -9.32 -21.34 -3.96
N PRO A 110 -10.05 -21.86 -4.98
CA PRO A 110 -10.52 -23.24 -4.94
C PRO A 110 -9.33 -24.20 -4.83
N VAL A 111 -9.43 -25.20 -3.95
CA VAL A 111 -8.34 -26.17 -3.69
C VAL A 111 -7.85 -26.88 -4.96
N ALA A 112 -8.75 -27.13 -5.91
CA ALA A 112 -8.45 -27.84 -7.15
C ALA A 112 -7.91 -26.94 -8.28
N ILE A 113 -7.80 -25.62 -8.09
CA ILE A 113 -7.37 -24.72 -9.17
C ILE A 113 -5.90 -24.96 -9.53
N GLU A 114 -5.60 -24.92 -10.83
CA GLU A 114 -4.25 -25.12 -11.35
C GLU A 114 -3.71 -23.80 -11.90
N LEU A 115 -2.67 -23.25 -11.29
CA LEU A 115 -2.10 -21.96 -11.67
C LEU A 115 -0.58 -21.97 -11.57
N ARG A 116 0.06 -21.10 -12.34
CA ARG A 116 1.44 -20.65 -12.08
C ARG A 116 1.40 -19.25 -11.51
N VAL A 117 1.89 -19.07 -10.28
CA VAL A 117 1.90 -17.77 -9.60
C VAL A 117 3.32 -17.19 -9.58
N ILE A 118 3.45 -15.92 -9.95
CA ILE A 118 4.69 -15.16 -9.79
C ILE A 118 4.39 -14.01 -8.82
N THR A 119 5.13 -13.91 -7.72
CA THR A 119 4.81 -12.93 -6.67
C THR A 119 6.02 -12.42 -5.90
N ASN A 120 6.09 -11.11 -5.69
CA ASN A 120 7.04 -10.47 -4.77
C ASN A 120 6.54 -10.47 -3.30
N ASN A 121 5.47 -11.20 -2.99
CA ASN A 121 4.82 -11.17 -1.68
C ASN A 121 5.24 -12.38 -0.83
N ALA A 122 6.19 -12.18 0.08
CA ALA A 122 6.73 -13.26 0.90
C ALA A 122 5.66 -13.90 1.81
N ALA A 123 4.59 -13.14 2.15
CA ALA A 123 3.49 -13.65 2.95
C ALA A 123 2.62 -14.68 2.20
N LEU A 124 2.66 -14.71 0.86
CA LEU A 124 1.92 -15.69 0.07
C LEU A 124 2.59 -17.06 0.03
N ILE A 125 3.92 -17.14 0.19
CA ILE A 125 4.66 -18.40 0.07
C ILE A 125 4.09 -19.53 0.95
N PRO A 126 3.90 -19.36 2.27
CA PRO A 126 3.34 -20.42 3.10
C PRO A 126 1.87 -20.75 2.78
N LEU A 127 1.13 -19.81 2.20
CA LEU A 127 -0.28 -20.01 1.81
C LEU A 127 -0.37 -20.77 0.48
N LEU A 128 0.42 -20.38 -0.52
CA LEU A 128 0.52 -21.06 -1.82
C LEU A 128 1.01 -22.49 -1.66
N GLY A 129 1.91 -22.75 -0.69
CA GLY A 129 2.36 -24.10 -0.36
C GLY A 129 1.26 -25.06 0.13
N GLN A 130 0.06 -24.57 0.47
CA GLN A 130 -1.09 -25.40 0.82
C GLN A 130 -1.82 -25.96 -0.40
N TYR A 131 -1.55 -25.42 -1.59
CA TYR A 131 -2.18 -25.83 -2.85
C TYR A 131 -1.23 -26.73 -3.65
N ALA A 132 -1.58 -28.02 -3.76
CA ALA A 132 -0.76 -28.99 -4.49
C ALA A 132 -0.62 -28.68 -5.99
N ASN A 133 -1.60 -27.99 -6.56
CA ASN A 133 -1.69 -27.72 -8.01
C ASN A 133 -1.22 -26.30 -8.39
N ILE A 134 -0.58 -25.57 -7.47
CA ILE A 134 -0.06 -24.22 -7.75
C ILE A 134 1.47 -24.21 -7.76
N GLU A 135 2.05 -24.06 -8.95
CA GLU A 135 3.48 -23.74 -9.09
C GLU A 135 3.67 -22.27 -8.71
N HIS A 136 4.67 -21.94 -7.88
CA HIS A 136 4.93 -20.55 -7.51
C HIS A 136 6.42 -20.18 -7.56
N LYS A 137 6.69 -18.93 -7.97
CA LYS A 137 8.02 -18.32 -7.97
C LYS A 137 7.97 -16.96 -7.28
N TYR A 138 8.94 -16.73 -6.40
CA TYR A 138 9.16 -15.44 -5.74
C TYR A 138 10.07 -14.55 -6.60
#